data_AF-A0A9E0PHM0-F1
#
_entry.id   AF-A0A9E0PHM0-F1
#
_cell.length_a   1.000
_cell.length_b   1.000
_cell.length_c   1.000
_cell.angle_alpha   90.00
_cell.angle_beta   90.00
_cell.angle_gamma   90.00
#
_symmetry.space_group_name_H-M   'P 1'
#
loop_
_entity.id
_entity.type
_entity.pdbx_description
1 polymer ?
#
loop_
_entity_poly.entity_id
_entity_poly.type
_entity_poly.pdbx_seq_one_letter_code
_entity_poly.pdbx_strand_id
1 'polypeptide(L)'
;MAYDWVELSKIGRDGDTYLFLPARQHLQAAPPASPRASLIQSKPANLTVQDIYFIGACYTLGICGKPIDVVRAMDYFKEAGDRGMVGGQYMFAHLHLDEKNPFTDHETGLRYMEMAAMNGDYRAQSYCAQHYQHLKNYDKAFIYYKKCADHNNPVAQFKVGHCYAIGQGTDLDLEQSFLYIQKSANQGYLNAVNRLGLCYLMVTEHPRILIKQ
;
A
#
# COMPACT_ATOMS: atom_id res chain seq x y z
N MET A 1 -26.62 -3.85 -8.61
CA MET A 1 -26.19 -2.66 -7.84
C MET A 1 -24.69 -2.56 -7.98
N ALA A 2 -24.23 -1.56 -8.74
CA ALA A 2 -22.83 -1.41 -9.15
C ALA A 2 -22.07 -0.57 -8.11
N TYR A 3 -20.91 -1.04 -7.68
CA TYR A 3 -20.01 -0.25 -6.83
C TYR A 3 -19.48 0.96 -7.60
N ASP A 4 -19.73 2.14 -7.05
CA ASP A 4 -19.20 3.44 -7.48
C ASP A 4 -17.88 3.68 -6.73
N TRP A 5 -16.78 3.79 -7.46
CA TRP A 5 -15.46 4.13 -6.91
C TRP A 5 -15.19 5.61 -7.19
N VAL A 6 -15.20 6.40 -6.14
CA VAL A 6 -14.89 7.84 -6.16
C VAL A 6 -13.41 8.07 -6.49
N GLU A 7 -13.20 8.82 -7.57
CA GLU A 7 -12.03 9.59 -8.05
C GLU A 7 -10.64 9.35 -7.40
N LEU A 8 -9.76 8.65 -8.13
CA LEU A 8 -8.29 8.75 -8.01
C LEU A 8 -7.74 9.78 -9.02
N SER A 9 -8.11 11.05 -8.92
CA SER A 9 -7.69 12.09 -9.90
C SER A 9 -6.53 12.98 -9.49
N LYS A 10 -5.87 12.77 -8.33
CA LYS A 10 -4.69 13.58 -7.95
C LYS A 10 -3.68 12.82 -7.11
N ILE A 11 -2.75 12.11 -7.75
CA ILE A 11 -1.31 12.05 -7.42
C ILE A 11 -0.62 11.59 -8.71
N GLY A 12 0.24 12.42 -9.26
CA GLY A 12 1.02 12.10 -10.45
C GLY A 12 2.50 11.93 -10.13
N ARG A 13 3.15 11.22 -11.07
CA ARG A 13 4.58 11.29 -11.45
C ARG A 13 5.57 10.68 -10.47
N ASP A 14 5.95 9.41 -10.70
CA ASP A 14 7.14 9.08 -11.50
C ASP A 14 7.41 7.56 -11.46
N GLY A 15 7.55 6.94 -12.64
CA GLY A 15 8.10 5.58 -12.79
C GLY A 15 7.14 4.47 -13.25
N ASP A 16 5.96 4.79 -13.73
CA ASP A 16 4.89 3.79 -13.92
C ASP A 16 4.81 3.18 -15.32
N THR A 17 5.05 1.87 -15.43
CA THR A 17 4.38 1.05 -16.45
C THR A 17 2.96 0.74 -15.96
N TYR A 18 2.07 1.72 -16.11
CA TYR A 18 0.63 1.58 -15.88
C TYR A 18 -0.02 0.70 -16.95
N LEU A 19 -0.70 -0.37 -16.53
CA LEU A 19 -1.93 -0.79 -17.22
C LEU A 19 -2.98 0.29 -16.92
N PHE A 20 -3.06 1.31 -17.78
CA PHE A 20 -4.16 2.26 -17.79
C PHE A 20 -5.47 1.48 -18.03
N LEU A 21 -6.32 1.36 -17.01
CA LEU A 21 -7.71 0.94 -17.14
C LEU A 21 -8.57 2.22 -17.22
N PRO A 22 -9.30 2.48 -18.32
CA PRO A 22 -10.15 3.66 -18.39
C PRO A 22 -11.35 3.52 -17.48
N ALA A 23 -11.72 4.62 -16.84
CA ALA A 23 -12.93 4.78 -16.05
C ALA A 23 -14.19 4.43 -16.86
N ARG A 24 -15.17 3.85 -16.16
CA ARG A 24 -16.36 3.14 -16.65
C ARG A 24 -17.35 3.93 -17.54
N GLN A 25 -17.07 5.18 -17.93
CA GLN A 25 -18.03 6.05 -18.62
C GLN A 25 -17.87 6.15 -20.14
N HIS A 26 -16.81 5.60 -20.74
CA HIS A 26 -16.65 5.57 -22.20
C HIS A 26 -16.42 4.14 -22.70
N LEU A 27 -17.48 3.34 -22.74
CA LEU A 27 -17.53 2.11 -23.53
C LEU A 27 -17.65 2.48 -25.02
N GLN A 28 -16.53 2.76 -25.68
CA GLN A 28 -16.41 2.63 -27.13
C GLN A 28 -15.18 1.79 -27.44
N ALA A 29 -15.45 0.60 -28.00
CA ALA A 29 -14.52 -0.43 -28.43
C ALA A 29 -13.43 -0.83 -27.42
N ALA A 30 -13.55 -2.05 -26.88
CA ALA A 30 -12.44 -2.70 -26.18
C ALA A 30 -11.17 -2.56 -27.03
N PRO A 31 -10.03 -2.13 -26.47
CA PRO A 31 -8.77 -2.14 -27.19
C PRO A 31 -8.53 -3.56 -27.72
N PRO A 32 -7.89 -3.72 -28.90
CA PRO A 32 -7.64 -5.04 -29.47
C PRO A 32 -7.02 -5.92 -28.39
N ALA A 33 -7.60 -7.12 -28.23
CA ALA A 33 -7.20 -8.10 -27.24
C ALA A 33 -5.68 -8.11 -27.14
N SER A 34 -5.13 -7.66 -26.01
CA SER A 34 -3.70 -7.76 -25.79
C SER A 34 -3.31 -9.23 -26.03
N PRO A 35 -2.09 -9.53 -26.50
CA PRO A 35 -1.67 -10.93 -26.74
C PRO A 35 -1.86 -11.85 -25.53
N ARG A 36 -1.98 -11.28 -24.33
CA ARG A 36 -2.35 -11.99 -23.08
C ARG A 36 -3.80 -12.43 -23.00
N ALA A 37 -4.75 -11.68 -23.56
CA ALA A 37 -6.18 -11.99 -23.46
C ALA A 37 -6.57 -13.26 -24.26
N SER A 38 -5.88 -13.57 -25.36
CA SER A 38 -6.09 -14.80 -26.14
C SER A 38 -5.51 -16.05 -25.46
N LEU A 39 -4.44 -15.91 -24.67
CA LEU A 39 -3.81 -17.01 -23.91
C LEU A 39 -4.70 -17.59 -22.79
N ILE A 40 -5.77 -16.90 -22.39
CA ILE A 40 -6.61 -17.22 -21.22
C ILE A 40 -7.79 -18.16 -21.54
N GLN A 41 -8.06 -18.40 -22.83
CA GLN A 41 -9.20 -19.21 -23.28
C GLN A 41 -8.94 -20.73 -23.23
N SER A 42 -7.67 -21.15 -23.25
CA SER A 42 -7.25 -22.53 -23.00
C SER A 42 -6.31 -22.52 -21.80
N LYS A 43 -6.40 -23.46 -20.85
CA LYS A 43 -5.48 -23.55 -19.71
C LYS A 43 -4.16 -24.17 -20.22
N PRO A 44 -3.17 -23.37 -20.67
CA PRO A 44 -1.97 -23.93 -21.27
C PRO A 44 -1.15 -24.58 -20.15
N ALA A 45 -0.45 -25.67 -20.44
CA ALA A 45 0.34 -26.41 -19.44
C ALA A 45 1.46 -25.56 -18.80
N ASN A 46 1.84 -24.43 -19.40
CA ASN A 46 2.93 -23.54 -18.96
C ASN A 46 2.46 -22.09 -18.80
N LEU A 47 1.61 -21.80 -17.82
CA LEU A 47 1.27 -20.42 -17.44
C LEU A 47 2.42 -19.76 -16.68
N THR A 48 2.81 -18.54 -17.10
CA THR A 48 3.75 -17.73 -16.32
C THR A 48 3.09 -17.16 -15.08
N VAL A 49 3.87 -16.77 -14.07
CA VAL A 49 3.34 -16.17 -12.83
C VAL A 49 2.53 -14.90 -13.11
N GLN A 50 2.93 -14.12 -14.13
CA GLN A 50 2.21 -12.93 -14.58
C GLN A 50 0.86 -13.27 -15.22
N ASP A 51 0.79 -14.38 -15.97
CA ASP A 51 -0.47 -14.82 -16.57
C ASP A 51 -1.43 -15.34 -15.50
N ILE A 52 -0.93 -16.09 -14.53
CA ILE A 52 -1.70 -16.57 -13.36
C ILE A 52 -2.30 -15.38 -12.61
N TYR A 53 -1.49 -14.36 -12.29
CA TYR A 53 -1.97 -13.15 -11.65
C TYR A 53 -3.03 -12.42 -12.49
N PHE A 54 -2.80 -12.28 -13.79
CA PHE A 54 -3.73 -11.61 -14.68
C PHE A 54 -5.08 -12.35 -14.78
N ILE A 55 -5.06 -13.69 -14.83
CA ILE A 55 -6.27 -14.51 -14.77
C ILE A 55 -7.04 -14.27 -13.47
N GLY A 56 -6.34 -14.20 -12.33
CA GLY A 56 -6.93 -13.83 -11.05
C GLY A 56 -7.67 -12.49 -11.12
N ALA A 57 -7.03 -11.46 -11.67
CA ALA A 57 -7.63 -10.15 -11.87
C ALA A 57 -8.84 -10.18 -12.82
N CYS A 58 -8.83 -11.01 -13.86
CA CYS A 58 -9.99 -11.20 -14.73
C CYS A 58 -11.21 -11.74 -13.98
N TYR A 59 -11.00 -12.72 -13.10
CA TYR A 59 -12.07 -13.27 -12.26
C TYR A 59 -12.56 -12.29 -11.19
N THR A 60 -11.69 -11.41 -10.67
CA THR A 60 -12.12 -10.34 -9.74
C THR A 60 -13.01 -9.31 -10.42
N LEU A 61 -12.67 -8.92 -11.65
CA LEU A 61 -13.33 -7.81 -12.35
C LEU A 61 -14.46 -8.25 -13.30
N GLY A 62 -14.56 -9.54 -13.61
CA GLY A 62 -15.51 -10.05 -14.59
C GLY A 62 -15.20 -9.64 -16.03
N ILE A 63 -13.90 -9.57 -16.38
CA ILE A 63 -13.41 -9.13 -17.70
C ILE A 63 -12.81 -10.31 -18.49
N CYS A 64 -12.45 -10.08 -19.76
CA CYS A 64 -11.83 -11.09 -20.63
C CYS A 64 -12.67 -12.38 -20.80
N GLY A 65 -14.00 -12.27 -20.73
CA GLY A 65 -14.92 -13.40 -20.86
C GLY A 65 -14.99 -14.30 -19.61
N LYS A 66 -14.46 -13.87 -18.46
CA LYS A 66 -14.61 -14.56 -17.18
C LYS A 66 -15.74 -13.92 -16.37
N PRO A 67 -16.63 -14.71 -15.73
CA PRO A 67 -17.58 -14.16 -14.77
C PRO A 67 -16.84 -13.68 -13.52
N ILE A 68 -17.48 -12.80 -12.74
CA ILE A 68 -16.99 -12.46 -11.40
C ILE A 68 -17.02 -13.72 -10.55
N ASP A 69 -15.86 -14.15 -10.06
CA ASP A 69 -15.68 -15.37 -9.25
C ASP A 69 -14.52 -15.15 -8.27
N VAL A 70 -14.87 -14.75 -7.05
CA VAL A 70 -13.88 -14.38 -6.03
C VAL A 70 -13.07 -15.58 -5.58
N VAL A 71 -13.68 -16.77 -5.49
CA VAL A 71 -12.99 -18.00 -5.07
C VAL A 71 -11.90 -18.36 -6.07
N ARG A 72 -12.22 -18.36 -7.37
CA ARG A 72 -11.20 -18.62 -8.40
C ARG A 72 -10.13 -17.53 -8.40
N ALA A 73 -10.51 -16.26 -8.25
CA ALA A 73 -9.53 -15.18 -8.18
C ALA A 73 -8.53 -15.41 -7.03
N MET A 74 -9.02 -15.81 -5.85
CA MET A 74 -8.19 -16.14 -4.70
C MET A 74 -7.23 -17.29 -4.97
N ASP A 75 -7.70 -18.39 -5.59
CA ASP A 75 -6.83 -19.52 -5.95
C ASP A 75 -5.67 -19.08 -6.87
N TYR A 76 -5.97 -18.29 -7.91
CA TYR A 76 -4.95 -17.78 -8.82
C TYR A 76 -3.99 -16.78 -8.14
N PHE A 77 -4.49 -15.88 -7.29
CA PHE A 77 -3.61 -14.95 -6.57
C PHE A 77 -2.72 -15.65 -5.55
N LYS A 78 -3.25 -16.67 -4.88
CA LYS A 78 -2.47 -17.54 -3.99
C LYS A 78 -1.37 -18.25 -4.76
N GLU A 79 -1.71 -18.89 -5.89
CA GLU A 79 -0.72 -19.56 -6.73
C GLU A 79 0.36 -18.58 -7.23
N ALA A 80 -0.03 -17.39 -7.67
CA ALA A 80 0.93 -16.37 -8.09
C ALA A 80 1.84 -15.93 -6.93
N GLY A 81 1.27 -15.75 -5.73
CA GLY A 81 1.98 -15.36 -4.52
C GLY A 81 2.94 -16.43 -4.01
N ASP A 82 2.53 -17.70 -4.04
CA ASP A 82 3.33 -18.86 -3.65
C ASP A 82 4.51 -19.08 -4.63
N ARG A 83 4.34 -18.67 -5.90
CA ARG A 83 5.43 -18.58 -6.90
C ARG A 83 6.30 -17.32 -6.77
N GLY A 84 6.14 -16.54 -5.69
CA GLY A 84 6.98 -15.40 -5.34
C GLY A 84 6.52 -14.05 -5.91
N MET A 85 5.36 -13.96 -6.57
CA MET A 85 4.86 -12.67 -7.04
C MET A 85 4.23 -11.89 -5.89
N VAL A 86 4.90 -10.80 -5.51
CA VAL A 86 4.47 -9.90 -4.44
C VAL A 86 3.06 -9.35 -4.66
N GLY A 87 2.73 -8.99 -5.91
CA GLY A 87 1.38 -8.54 -6.26
C GLY A 87 0.30 -9.59 -6.01
N GLY A 88 0.60 -10.88 -6.21
CA GLY A 88 -0.30 -11.99 -5.89
C GLY A 88 -0.52 -12.12 -4.39
N GLN A 89 0.54 -12.03 -3.59
CA GLN A 89 0.46 -12.01 -2.12
C GLN A 89 -0.43 -10.87 -1.62
N TYR A 90 -0.21 -9.66 -2.15
CA TYR A 90 -1.01 -8.47 -1.81
C TYR A 90 -2.49 -8.64 -2.18
N MET A 91 -2.79 -9.08 -3.41
CA MET A 91 -4.19 -9.22 -3.86
C MET A 91 -4.92 -10.34 -3.11
N PHE A 92 -4.25 -11.46 -2.85
CA PHE A 92 -4.80 -12.55 -2.04
C PHE A 92 -5.10 -12.07 -0.61
N ALA A 93 -4.16 -11.35 0.00
CA ALA A 93 -4.35 -10.74 1.32
C ALA A 93 -5.52 -9.76 1.34
N HIS A 94 -5.58 -8.85 0.37
CA HIS A 94 -6.63 -7.84 0.27
C HIS A 94 -8.03 -8.48 0.16
N LEU A 95 -8.19 -9.55 -0.63
CA LEU A 95 -9.46 -10.26 -0.74
C LEU A 95 -9.88 -10.92 0.57
N HIS A 96 -8.93 -11.44 1.36
CA HIS A 96 -9.21 -12.04 2.66
C HIS A 96 -9.50 -11.03 3.78
N LEU A 97 -9.07 -9.78 3.61
CA LEU A 97 -9.29 -8.67 4.54
C LEU A 97 -10.52 -7.81 4.18
N ASP A 98 -11.11 -8.01 3.00
CA ASP A 98 -12.31 -7.29 2.57
C ASP A 98 -13.55 -7.85 3.24
N GLU A 99 -14.08 -7.19 4.26
CA GLU A 99 -15.28 -7.60 5.02
C GLU A 99 -16.51 -7.92 4.15
N LYS A 100 -16.57 -7.42 2.91
CA LYS A 100 -17.65 -7.72 1.96
C LYS A 100 -17.52 -9.09 1.29
N ASN A 101 -16.34 -9.70 1.34
CA ASN A 101 -16.08 -11.02 0.81
C ASN A 101 -16.58 -12.09 1.79
N PRO A 102 -17.51 -12.99 1.39
CA PRO A 102 -18.01 -14.05 2.26
C PRO A 102 -16.94 -15.10 2.62
N PHE A 103 -15.79 -15.09 1.94
CA PHE A 103 -14.65 -15.97 2.19
C PHE A 103 -13.51 -15.25 2.92
N THR A 104 -13.83 -14.22 3.70
CA THR A 104 -12.87 -13.48 4.53
C THR A 104 -12.20 -14.37 5.56
N ASP A 105 -10.90 -14.15 5.73
CA ASP A 105 -10.12 -14.72 6.82
C ASP A 105 -9.05 -13.70 7.19
N HIS A 106 -9.28 -12.99 8.29
CA HIS A 106 -8.42 -11.90 8.73
C HIS A 106 -7.01 -12.40 9.09
N GLU A 107 -6.88 -13.61 9.63
CA GLU A 107 -5.59 -14.17 10.03
C GLU A 107 -4.75 -14.51 8.80
N THR A 108 -5.32 -15.25 7.86
CA THR A 108 -4.65 -15.57 6.59
C THR A 108 -4.36 -14.32 5.77
N GLY A 109 -5.31 -13.39 5.72
CA GLY A 109 -5.17 -12.11 5.04
C GLY A 109 -4.00 -11.30 5.61
N LEU A 110 -3.94 -11.14 6.93
CA LEU A 110 -2.85 -10.42 7.58
C LEU A 110 -1.50 -11.11 7.33
N ARG A 111 -1.43 -12.45 7.41
CA ARG A 111 -0.19 -13.20 7.14
C ARG A 111 0.36 -12.94 5.74
N TYR A 112 -0.48 -13.03 4.71
CA TYR A 112 -0.05 -12.74 3.33
C TYR A 112 0.24 -11.26 3.11
N MET A 113 -0.44 -10.36 3.83
CA MET A 113 -0.13 -8.94 3.80
C MET A 113 1.26 -8.67 4.36
N GLU A 114 1.61 -9.25 5.50
CA GLU A 114 2.95 -9.14 6.08
C GLU A 114 4.02 -9.71 5.16
N MET A 115 3.77 -10.85 4.52
CA MET A 115 4.67 -11.42 3.51
C MET A 115 4.91 -10.44 2.35
N ALA A 116 3.84 -9.86 1.79
CA ALA A 116 3.96 -8.87 0.72
C ALA A 116 4.76 -7.64 1.19
N ALA A 117 4.54 -7.20 2.43
CA ALA A 117 5.24 -6.08 3.02
C ALA A 117 6.74 -6.36 3.24
N MET A 118 7.08 -7.58 3.68
CA MET A 118 8.47 -8.06 3.82
C MET A 118 9.16 -8.12 2.46
N ASN A 119 8.43 -8.46 1.40
CA ASN A 119 8.92 -8.50 0.03
C ASN A 119 8.92 -7.14 -0.69
N GLY A 120 8.68 -6.04 0.05
CA GLY A 120 8.85 -4.68 -0.45
C GLY A 120 7.59 -4.02 -1.04
N ASP A 121 6.40 -4.62 -0.91
CA ASP A 121 5.18 -3.93 -1.36
C ASP A 121 4.84 -2.75 -0.43
N TYR A 122 4.98 -1.54 -0.95
CA TYR A 122 4.75 -0.31 -0.18
C TYR A 122 3.28 -0.16 0.30
N ARG A 123 2.31 -0.72 -0.44
CA ARG A 123 0.89 -0.69 -0.06
C ARG A 123 0.67 -1.62 1.12
N ALA A 124 1.26 -2.82 1.06
CA ALA A 124 1.22 -3.76 2.17
C ALA A 124 1.89 -3.22 3.42
N GLN A 125 3.07 -2.58 3.30
CA GLN A 125 3.75 -1.95 4.44
C GLN A 125 2.89 -0.84 5.06
N SER A 126 2.24 -0.03 4.23
CA SER A 126 1.34 1.02 4.70
C SER A 126 0.11 0.46 5.43
N TYR A 127 -0.46 -0.63 4.92
CA TYR A 127 -1.55 -1.34 5.57
C TYR A 127 -1.12 -1.89 6.94
N CYS A 128 -0.01 -2.64 6.99
CA CYS A 128 0.50 -3.22 8.23
C CYS A 128 0.81 -2.14 9.28
N ALA A 129 1.41 -1.01 8.88
CA ALA A 129 1.69 0.10 9.78
C ALA A 129 0.42 0.66 10.43
N GLN A 130 -0.63 0.89 9.63
CA GLN A 130 -1.91 1.40 10.12
C GLN A 130 -2.65 0.37 10.98
N HIS A 131 -2.64 -0.90 10.54
CA HIS A 131 -3.26 -2.01 11.27
C HIS A 131 -2.66 -2.15 12.67
N TYR A 132 -1.33 -2.20 12.77
CA TYR A 132 -0.66 -2.30 14.07
C TYR A 132 -0.78 -1.05 14.93
N GLN A 133 -0.83 0.14 14.31
CA GLN A 133 -1.15 1.37 15.02
C GLN A 133 -2.53 1.30 15.67
N HIS A 134 -3.55 0.81 14.95
CA HIS A 134 -4.90 0.66 15.46
C HIS A 134 -4.97 -0.35 16.62
N LEU A 135 -4.24 -1.46 16.51
CA LEU A 135 -4.09 -2.44 17.58
C LEU A 135 -3.21 -1.97 18.75
N LYS A 136 -2.69 -0.73 18.70
CA LYS A 136 -1.74 -0.17 19.69
C LYS A 136 -0.46 -1.00 19.84
N ASN A 137 -0.12 -1.79 18.83
CA ASN A 137 1.16 -2.49 18.74
C ASN A 137 2.17 -1.56 18.06
N TYR A 138 2.66 -0.61 18.84
CA TYR A 138 3.46 0.49 18.33
C TYR A 138 4.85 0.06 17.85
N ASP A 139 5.43 -0.99 18.44
CA ASP A 139 6.72 -1.54 18.02
C ASP A 139 6.65 -2.05 16.58
N LYS A 140 5.62 -2.88 16.27
CA LYS A 140 5.40 -3.35 14.91
C LYS A 140 5.03 -2.22 13.96
N ALA A 141 4.17 -1.30 14.38
CA ALA A 141 3.79 -0.15 13.56
C ALA A 141 5.00 0.70 13.16
N PHE A 142 5.90 0.97 14.12
CA PHE A 142 7.13 1.71 13.90
C PHE A 142 8.04 1.04 12.86
N ILE A 143 8.22 -0.28 12.95
CA ILE A 143 9.02 -1.05 11.97
C ILE A 143 8.49 -0.86 10.55
N TYR A 144 7.17 -0.96 10.34
CA TYR A 144 6.59 -0.76 9.01
C TYR A 144 6.60 0.70 8.56
N TYR A 145 6.37 1.66 9.46
CA TYR A 145 6.51 3.08 9.14
C TYR A 145 7.94 3.44 8.73
N LYS A 146 8.96 2.87 9.39
CA LYS A 146 10.37 3.01 8.99
C LYS A 146 10.61 2.50 7.58
N LYS A 147 10.15 1.28 7.25
CA LYS A 147 10.25 0.72 5.90
C LYS A 147 9.59 1.63 4.84
N CYS A 148 8.39 2.14 5.11
CA CYS A 148 7.74 3.09 4.21
C CYS A 148 8.52 4.42 4.09
N ALA A 149 9.08 4.91 5.20
CA ALA A 149 9.85 6.15 5.23
C ALA A 149 11.16 6.06 4.43
N ASP A 150 11.78 4.88 4.40
CA ASP A 150 12.98 4.59 3.60
C ASP A 150 12.69 4.63 2.08
N HIS A 151 11.43 4.41 1.68
CA HIS A 151 10.95 4.60 0.31
C HIS A 151 10.49 6.04 0.03
N ASN A 152 10.98 7.02 0.78
CA ASN A 152 10.64 8.44 0.65
C ASN A 152 9.12 8.73 0.75
N ASN A 153 8.35 7.95 1.50
CA ASN A 153 6.95 8.29 1.76
C ASN A 153 6.88 9.40 2.83
N PRO A 154 6.38 10.61 2.51
CA PRO A 154 6.42 11.72 3.45
C PRO A 154 5.46 11.54 4.63
N VAL A 155 4.33 10.85 4.44
CA VAL A 155 3.39 10.51 5.53
C VAL A 155 4.08 9.58 6.52
N ALA A 156 4.76 8.54 6.02
CA ALA A 156 5.47 7.59 6.86
C ALA A 156 6.64 8.25 7.60
N GLN A 157 7.42 9.10 6.93
CA GLN A 157 8.48 9.88 7.58
C GLN A 157 7.95 10.74 8.73
N PHE A 158 6.81 11.42 8.53
CA PHE A 158 6.18 12.16 9.63
C PHE A 158 5.75 11.25 10.78
N LYS A 159 5.19 10.07 10.49
CA LYS A 159 4.79 9.10 11.51
C LYS A 159 5.98 8.55 12.29
N VAL A 160 7.08 8.23 11.62
CA VAL A 160 8.36 7.85 12.28
C VAL A 160 8.86 8.96 13.17
N GLY A 161 8.89 10.20 12.66
CA GLY A 161 9.32 11.35 13.45
C GLY A 161 8.43 11.56 14.68
N HIS A 162 7.11 11.39 14.52
CA HIS A 162 6.18 11.42 15.64
C HIS A 162 6.45 10.32 16.67
N CYS A 163 6.68 9.08 16.25
CA CYS A 163 7.04 7.97 17.15
C CYS A 163 8.26 8.28 18.01
N TYR A 164 9.33 8.81 17.40
CA TYR A 164 10.51 9.27 18.14
C TYR A 164 10.20 10.43 19.10
N ALA A 165 9.32 11.36 18.73
CA ALA A 165 8.97 12.52 19.57
C ALA A 165 8.25 12.15 20.87
N ILE A 166 7.57 11.00 20.90
CA ILE A 166 6.78 10.55 22.06
C ILE A 166 7.28 9.22 22.65
N GLY A 167 8.36 8.65 22.12
CA GLY A 167 8.90 7.37 22.56
C GLY A 167 7.93 6.20 22.34
N GLN A 168 7.21 6.19 21.22
CA GLN A 168 6.18 5.18 20.92
C GLN A 168 6.68 4.22 19.84
N GLY A 169 6.87 2.94 20.21
CA GLY A 169 7.45 1.93 19.31
C GLY A 169 8.96 2.03 19.12
N THR A 170 9.59 2.97 19.82
CA THR A 170 11.01 3.30 19.82
C THR A 170 11.30 4.15 21.06
N ASP A 171 12.56 4.28 21.46
CA ASP A 171 12.95 5.23 22.49
C ASP A 171 12.70 6.68 22.07
N LEU A 172 12.49 7.55 23.06
CA LEU A 172 12.36 8.99 22.86
C LEU A 172 13.66 9.54 22.25
N ASP A 173 13.57 10.12 21.06
CA ASP A 173 14.71 10.71 20.37
C ASP A 173 14.27 11.97 19.60
N LEU A 174 14.44 13.13 20.22
CA LEU A 174 13.99 14.39 19.63
C LEU A 174 14.81 14.78 18.39
N GLU A 175 16.06 14.35 18.29
CA GLU A 175 16.93 14.64 17.16
C GLU A 175 16.48 13.84 15.93
N GLN A 176 16.28 12.53 16.09
CA GLN A 176 15.72 11.69 15.02
C GLN A 176 14.31 12.14 14.63
N SER A 177 13.48 12.50 15.61
CA SER A 177 12.17 13.11 15.35
C SER A 177 12.28 14.31 14.42
N PHE A 178 13.15 15.27 14.76
CA PHE A 178 13.34 16.48 13.96
C PHE A 178 13.79 16.15 12.54
N LEU A 179 14.78 15.26 12.38
CA LEU A 179 15.30 14.86 11.07
C LEU A 179 14.20 14.25 10.18
N TYR A 180 13.39 13.34 10.71
CA TYR A 180 12.32 12.71 9.95
C TYR A 180 11.17 13.67 9.61
N ILE A 181 10.79 14.54 10.56
CA ILE A 181 9.77 15.57 10.31
C ILE A 181 10.28 16.57 9.27
N GLN A 182 11.55 16.97 9.33
CA GLN A 182 12.17 17.85 8.34
C GLN A 182 12.17 17.23 6.93
N LYS A 183 12.57 15.97 6.80
CA LYS A 183 12.49 15.24 5.52
C LYS A 183 11.08 15.23 4.94
N SER A 184 10.08 14.98 5.78
CA SER A 184 8.66 14.96 5.39
C SER A 184 8.15 16.34 4.97
N ALA A 185 8.52 17.40 5.71
CA ALA A 185 8.13 18.77 5.41
C ALA A 185 8.76 19.30 4.13
N ASN A 186 10.02 18.94 3.86
CA ASN A 186 10.72 19.29 2.61
C ASN A 186 10.04 18.69 1.37
N GLN A 187 9.25 17.63 1.54
CA GLN A 187 8.40 17.04 0.50
C GLN A 187 6.98 17.62 0.49
N GLY A 188 6.71 18.66 1.27
CA GLY A 188 5.44 19.40 1.28
C GLY A 188 4.32 18.75 2.10
N TYR A 189 4.61 17.77 2.97
CA TYR A 189 3.56 17.21 3.81
C TYR A 189 3.11 18.20 4.90
N LEU A 190 1.87 18.67 4.78
CA LEU A 190 1.34 19.80 5.54
C LEU A 190 1.46 19.61 7.07
N ASN A 191 1.20 18.41 7.58
CA ASN A 191 1.32 18.16 9.02
C ASN A 191 2.77 18.27 9.50
N ALA A 192 3.75 17.88 8.67
CA ALA A 192 5.16 18.04 8.99
C ALA A 192 5.61 19.49 8.90
N VAL A 193 5.17 20.23 7.87
CA VAL A 193 5.43 21.67 7.72
C VAL A 193 4.88 22.43 8.93
N ASN A 194 3.63 22.17 9.32
CA ASN A 194 3.02 22.79 10.51
C ASN A 194 3.79 22.44 11.79
N ARG A 195 4.21 21.18 11.94
CA ARG A 195 4.96 20.74 13.12
C ARG A 195 6.32 21.44 13.22
N LEU A 196 7.03 21.63 12.11
CA LEU A 196 8.28 22.42 12.09
C LEU A 196 8.03 23.90 12.35
N GLY A 197 6.98 24.47 11.75
CA GLY A 197 6.60 25.86 12.00
C GLY A 197 6.36 26.13 13.49
N LEU A 198 5.67 25.21 14.18
CA LEU A 198 5.49 25.27 15.63
C LEU A 198 6.81 25.15 16.40
N CYS A 199 7.72 24.25 15.98
CA CYS A 199 9.04 24.14 16.61
C CYS A 199 9.84 25.45 16.50
N TYR A 200 9.87 26.09 15.33
CA TYR A 200 10.57 27.35 15.14
C TYR A 200 9.91 28.51 15.90
N LEU A 201 8.57 28.60 15.89
CA LEU A 201 7.84 29.65 16.62
C LEU A 201 8.06 29.55 18.14
N MET A 202 8.01 28.33 18.70
CA MET A 202 8.28 28.12 20.13
C MET A 202 9.72 28.47 20.52
N VAL A 203 10.70 28.20 19.66
CA VAL A 203 12.10 28.62 19.90
C VAL A 203 12.23 30.15 19.87
N THR A 204 11.49 30.84 19.00
CA THR A 204 11.51 32.31 18.95
C THR A 204 10.86 32.97 20.16
N GLU A 205 9.84 32.34 20.77
CA GLU A 205 9.19 32.86 21.98
C GLU A 205 9.92 32.43 23.27
N HIS A 206 10.59 31.26 23.27
CA HIS A 206 11.33 30.71 24.42
C HIS A 206 12.67 30.07 24.01
N PRO A 207 13.76 30.87 23.85
CA PRO A 207 15.03 30.41 23.27
C PRO A 207 15.82 29.36 24.07
N ARG A 208 15.35 28.96 25.26
CA ARG A 208 16.15 28.20 26.24
C ARG A 208 16.03 26.67 26.17
N ILE A 209 15.21 26.09 25.28
CA ILE A 209 14.88 24.66 25.40
C ILE A 209 15.57 23.74 24.38
N LEU A 210 16.06 24.20 23.22
CA LEU A 210 16.48 23.25 22.17
C LEU A 210 17.80 23.51 21.43
N ILE A 211 18.66 24.42 21.89
CA ILE A 211 20.00 24.55 21.32
C ILE A 211 21.04 24.25 22.39
N LYS A 212 21.38 22.96 22.54
CA LYS A 212 22.75 22.61 22.89
C LYS A 212 23.52 22.50 21.59
N GLN A 213 24.40 23.49 21.39
CA GLN A 213 25.40 23.58 20.33
C GLN A 213 26.36 22.40 20.37
#